data_AF-A0A957HJ19-F1
#
_entry.id   AF-A0A957HJ19-F1
#
_cell.length_a   1.000
_cell.length_b   1.000
_cell.length_c   1.000
_cell.angle_alpha   90.00
_cell.angle_beta   90.00
_cell.angle_gamma   90.00
#
_symmetry.space_group_name_H-M   'P 1'
#
loop_
_entity.id
_entity.type
_entity.pdbx_description
1 polymer ?
#
loop_
_entity_poly.entity_id
_entity_poly.type
_entity_poly.pdbx_seq_one_letter_code
_entity_poly.pdbx_strand_id
1 'polypeptide(L)'
;MYGTRWTVKGWQNNEFQLVLLAIGAGVMTGIFAVVVLRLSTFVGVLVFFLLFFLIFHRASAERKALEKIFQASIDDSHWVVQNVLDQKGIPYSHKGSGNFILQENGVEISLRPYRFYNGEMYTLLQLIPHDSDSWDLIFSLRDKLDDAFRPRGLNQ
;
A
#
# COMPACT_ATOMS: atom_id res chain seq x y z
N MET A 1 -18.74 -27.97 9.67
CA MET A 1 -17.59 -27.03 9.63
C MET A 1 -17.87 -26.02 8.54
N TYR A 2 -18.31 -24.82 8.92
CA TYR A 2 -18.50 -23.73 7.95
C TYR A 2 -17.12 -23.22 7.56
N GLY A 3 -16.66 -23.62 6.38
CA GLY A 3 -15.45 -23.06 5.79
C GLY A 3 -15.70 -21.58 5.54
N THR A 4 -15.13 -20.71 6.38
CA THR A 4 -15.00 -19.29 6.10
C THR A 4 -14.28 -19.18 4.77
N ARG A 5 -14.98 -18.76 3.71
CA ARG A 5 -14.34 -18.45 2.43
C ARG A 5 -13.59 -17.15 2.62
N TRP A 6 -12.26 -17.23 2.68
CA TRP A 6 -11.40 -16.06 2.73
C TRP A 6 -11.48 -15.37 1.37
N THR A 7 -12.09 -14.20 1.31
CA THR A 7 -12.02 -13.35 0.12
C THR A 7 -10.80 -12.43 0.23
N VAL A 8 -9.98 -12.41 -0.82
CA VAL A 8 -8.82 -11.55 -0.92
C VAL A 8 -9.20 -10.41 -1.86
N LYS A 9 -9.36 -9.20 -1.33
CA LYS A 9 -9.47 -8.01 -2.19
C LYS A 9 -8.08 -7.68 -2.72
N GLY A 10 -7.98 -7.26 -3.98
CA GLY A 10 -6.71 -6.80 -4.56
C GLY A 10 -6.09 -5.67 -3.73
N TRP A 11 -4.78 -5.46 -3.86
CA TRP A 11 -4.08 -4.34 -3.25
C TRP A 11 -4.84 -3.04 -3.52
N GLN A 12 -5.20 -2.33 -2.46
CA GLN A 12 -6.05 -1.16 -2.58
C GLN A 12 -5.23 0.00 -3.09
N ASN A 13 -5.78 0.67 -4.09
CA ASN A 13 -5.05 1.64 -4.86
C ASN A 13 -5.81 2.96 -4.77
N ASN A 14 -5.33 3.87 -3.93
CA ASN A 14 -5.93 5.20 -3.76
C ASN A 14 -5.64 6.12 -4.99
N GLU A 15 -5.49 5.53 -6.18
CA GLU A 15 -5.23 6.24 -7.44
C GLU A 15 -6.22 7.35 -7.64
N PHE A 16 -7.52 7.08 -7.45
CA PHE A 16 -8.56 8.05 -7.71
C PHE A 16 -8.44 9.29 -6.82
N GLN A 17 -8.08 9.12 -5.54
CA GLN A 17 -7.87 10.24 -4.62
C GLN A 17 -6.55 10.98 -4.89
N LEU A 18 -5.48 10.27 -5.25
CA LEU A 18 -4.21 10.87 -5.65
C LEU A 18 -4.31 11.61 -6.98
N VAL A 19 -5.09 11.10 -7.94
CA VAL A 19 -5.43 11.77 -9.20
C VAL A 19 -6.16 13.08 -8.90
N LEU A 20 -7.19 13.05 -8.06
CA LEU A 20 -7.92 14.26 -7.67
C LEU A 20 -7.02 15.30 -6.99
N LEU A 21 -6.16 14.86 -6.06
CA LEU A 21 -5.20 15.73 -5.38
C LEU A 21 -4.19 16.33 -6.36
N ALA A 22 -3.63 15.52 -7.27
CA ALA A 22 -2.65 15.94 -8.25
C ALA A 22 -3.26 16.91 -9.28
N ILE A 23 -4.50 16.66 -9.71
CA ILE A 23 -5.25 17.59 -10.57
C ILE A 23 -5.42 18.93 -9.84
N GLY A 24 -5.87 18.91 -8.59
CA GLY A 24 -6.06 20.14 -7.80
C GLY A 24 -4.75 20.91 -7.60
N ALA A 25 -3.68 20.24 -7.18
CA ALA A 25 -2.38 20.85 -6.96
C ALA A 25 -1.80 21.44 -8.24
N GLY A 26 -1.89 20.73 -9.35
CA GLY A 26 -1.33 21.25 -10.58
C GLY A 26 -2.20 22.37 -11.20
N VAL A 27 -3.54 22.35 -11.09
CA VAL A 27 -4.38 23.49 -11.51
C VAL A 27 -3.94 24.76 -10.78
N MET A 28 -3.70 24.68 -9.47
CA MET A 28 -3.20 25.80 -8.67
C MET A 28 -1.80 26.27 -9.14
N THR A 29 -0.92 25.32 -9.46
CA THR A 29 0.44 25.61 -9.93
C THR A 29 0.46 26.25 -11.34
N GLY A 30 -0.43 25.79 -12.24
CA GLY A 30 -0.60 26.34 -13.59
C GLY A 30 -1.16 27.76 -13.56
N ILE A 31 -2.16 28.03 -12.72
CA ILE A 31 -2.69 29.38 -12.51
C ILE A 31 -1.60 30.30 -11.96
N PHE A 32 -0.81 29.84 -10.98
CA PHE A 32 0.31 30.60 -10.43
C PHE A 32 1.36 30.95 -11.51
N ALA A 33 1.73 30.00 -12.37
CA ALA A 33 2.69 30.22 -13.45
C ALA A 33 2.22 31.24 -14.49
N VAL A 34 0.93 31.23 -14.85
CA VAL A 34 0.37 32.17 -15.83
C VAL A 34 0.20 33.57 -15.22
N VAL A 35 -0.28 33.66 -13.98
CA VAL A 35 -0.62 34.95 -13.34
C VAL A 35 0.61 35.66 -12.76
N VAL A 36 1.51 34.91 -12.09
CA VAL A 36 2.63 35.49 -11.35
C VAL A 36 3.89 35.58 -12.21
N LEU A 37 4.22 34.52 -12.97
CA LEU A 37 5.42 34.50 -13.80
C LEU A 37 5.20 35.10 -15.20
N ARG A 38 3.95 35.46 -15.54
CA ARG A 38 3.53 35.98 -16.86
C ARG A 38 4.04 35.13 -18.02
N LEU A 39 4.18 33.83 -17.81
CA LEU A 39 4.51 32.89 -18.87
C LEU A 39 3.32 32.80 -19.83
N SER A 40 3.61 32.56 -21.11
CA SER A 40 2.54 32.27 -22.07
C SER A 40 1.75 31.05 -21.59
N THR A 41 0.45 31.06 -21.81
CA THR A 41 -0.49 30.02 -21.35
C THR A 41 -0.04 28.63 -21.79
N PHE A 42 0.59 28.53 -22.97
CA PHE A 42 1.12 27.28 -23.52
C PHE A 42 2.29 26.71 -22.70
N VAL A 43 3.21 27.57 -22.24
CA VAL A 43 4.36 27.15 -21.41
C VAL A 43 3.90 26.79 -20.00
N GLY A 44 2.95 27.54 -19.43
CA GLY A 44 2.37 27.22 -18.12
C GLY A 44 1.69 25.85 -18.09
N VAL A 45 0.94 25.51 -19.15
CA VAL A 45 0.31 24.19 -19.30
C VAL A 45 1.35 23.07 -19.44
N LEU A 46 2.42 23.29 -20.19
CA LEU A 46 3.49 22.30 -20.35
C LEU A 46 4.20 21.99 -19.01
N VAL A 47 4.51 23.03 -18.23
CA VAL A 47 5.14 22.89 -16.90
C VAL A 47 4.21 22.18 -15.92
N PHE A 48 2.91 22.48 -15.96
CA PHE A 48 1.90 21.76 -15.19
C PHE A 48 1.90 20.27 -15.50
N PHE A 49 1.83 19.87 -16.78
CA PHE A 49 1.79 18.46 -17.14
C PHE A 49 3.08 17.74 -16.77
N LEU A 50 4.25 18.37 -16.95
CA LEU A 50 5.53 17.79 -16.54
C LEU A 50 5.58 17.52 -15.03
N LEU A 51 5.25 18.52 -14.20
CA LEU A 51 5.23 18.35 -12.74
C LEU A 51 4.16 17.36 -12.28
N PHE A 52 2.98 17.41 -12.91
CA PHE A 52 1.89 16.48 -12.65
C PHE A 52 2.34 15.04 -12.90
N PHE A 53 2.90 14.72 -14.06
CA PHE A 53 3.36 13.36 -14.37
C PHE A 53 4.50 12.92 -13.44
N LEU A 54 5.42 13.81 -13.08
CA LEU A 54 6.56 13.48 -12.21
C LEU A 54 6.12 13.15 -10.77
N ILE A 55 5.24 14.00 -10.20
CA ILE A 55 4.67 13.79 -8.87
C ILE A 55 3.73 12.60 -8.87
N PHE A 56 2.88 12.50 -9.90
CA PHE A 56 1.92 11.42 -10.04
C PHE A 56 2.62 10.08 -10.17
N HIS A 57 3.63 9.94 -11.02
CA HIS A 57 4.35 8.68 -11.22
C HIS A 57 4.99 8.19 -9.90
N ARG A 58 5.60 9.10 -9.13
CA ARG A 58 6.23 8.79 -7.85
C ARG A 58 5.22 8.46 -6.75
N ALA A 59 4.24 9.33 -6.49
CA ALA A 59 3.25 9.14 -5.43
C ALA A 59 2.30 7.95 -5.69
N SER A 60 2.01 7.70 -6.96
CA SER A 60 1.29 6.53 -7.43
C SER A 60 2.05 5.27 -7.06
N ALA A 61 3.30 5.09 -7.52
CA ALA A 61 4.11 3.89 -7.26
C ALA A 61 4.26 3.58 -5.76
N GLU A 62 4.46 4.61 -4.94
CA GLU A 62 4.72 4.46 -3.51
C GLU A 62 3.48 3.99 -2.72
N ARG A 63 2.24 4.34 -3.11
CA ARG A 63 1.03 3.94 -2.33
C ARG A 63 0.33 2.68 -2.82
N LYS A 64 0.39 2.32 -4.11
CA LYS A 64 -0.37 1.16 -4.65
C LYS A 64 0.08 -0.18 -4.09
N ALA A 65 1.36 -0.29 -3.73
CA ALA A 65 2.00 -1.56 -3.40
C ALA A 65 1.93 -1.91 -1.91
N LEU A 66 1.39 -1.01 -1.09
CA LEU A 66 1.65 -1.02 0.35
C LEU A 66 0.43 -1.41 1.19
N GLU A 67 -0.80 -1.36 0.68
CA GLU A 67 -1.99 -1.69 1.50
C GLU A 67 -2.87 -2.78 0.89
N LYS A 68 -3.26 -3.77 1.70
CA LYS A 68 -4.18 -4.83 1.30
C LYS A 68 -5.11 -5.25 2.42
N ILE A 69 -6.37 -5.52 2.06
CA ILE A 69 -7.39 -5.99 2.99
C ILE A 69 -7.61 -7.49 2.77
N PHE A 70 -7.47 -8.25 3.86
CA PHE A 70 -7.74 -9.68 3.91
C PHE A 70 -8.99 -9.94 4.75
N GLN A 71 -9.84 -10.88 4.31
CA GLN A 71 -10.95 -11.38 5.12
C GLN A 71 -10.42 -12.40 6.13
N ALA A 72 -9.86 -11.89 7.22
CA ALA A 72 -9.11 -12.63 8.23
C ALA A 72 -9.26 -11.95 9.59
N SER A 73 -9.25 -12.72 10.68
CA SER A 73 -9.08 -12.14 12.01
C SER A 73 -7.68 -11.53 12.14
N ILE A 74 -7.51 -10.60 13.08
CA ILE A 74 -6.20 -9.96 13.31
C ILE A 74 -5.19 -10.98 13.83
N ASP A 75 -5.62 -11.92 14.66
CA ASP A 75 -4.76 -12.97 15.23
C ASP A 75 -4.28 -13.93 14.15
N ASP A 76 -5.17 -14.37 13.25
CA ASP A 76 -4.79 -15.22 12.12
C ASP A 76 -3.83 -14.47 11.19
N SER A 77 -4.11 -13.18 10.93
CA SER A 77 -3.26 -12.35 10.08
C SER A 77 -1.87 -12.16 10.68
N HIS A 78 -1.79 -11.98 12.01
CA HIS A 78 -0.53 -11.88 12.73
C HIS A 78 0.26 -13.18 12.61
N TRP A 79 -0.38 -14.33 12.80
CA TRP A 79 0.26 -15.63 12.64
C TRP A 79 0.76 -15.89 11.22
N VAL A 80 -0.04 -15.53 10.20
CA VAL A 80 0.36 -15.68 8.79
C VAL A 80 1.58 -14.81 8.47
N VAL A 81 1.58 -13.54 8.88
CA VAL A 81 2.72 -12.63 8.66
C VAL A 81 3.96 -13.18 9.35
N GLN A 82 3.83 -13.62 10.61
CA GLN A 82 4.93 -14.19 11.38
C GLN A 82 5.57 -15.38 10.67
N ASN A 83 4.75 -16.34 10.21
CA ASN A 83 5.23 -17.50 9.46
C ASN A 83 5.94 -17.11 8.16
N VAL A 84 5.45 -16.10 7.43
CA VAL A 84 6.09 -15.65 6.19
C VAL A 84 7.46 -15.03 6.47
N LEU A 85 7.59 -14.25 7.54
CA LEU A 85 8.86 -13.67 7.96
C LEU A 85 9.85 -14.76 8.40
N ASP A 86 9.38 -15.71 9.23
CA ASP A 86 10.17 -16.85 9.70
C ASP A 86 10.65 -17.72 8.52
N GLN A 87 9.78 -18.02 7.56
CA GLN A 87 10.12 -18.81 6.36
C GLN A 87 11.16 -18.11 5.47
N LYS A 88 11.16 -16.78 5.43
CA LYS A 88 12.18 -16.02 4.71
C LYS A 88 13.46 -15.81 5.52
N GLY A 89 13.47 -16.17 6.81
CA GLY A 89 14.59 -15.91 7.71
C GLY A 89 14.84 -14.41 7.92
N ILE A 90 13.80 -13.58 7.82
CA ILE A 90 13.93 -12.14 8.01
C ILE A 90 13.79 -11.84 9.50
N PRO A 91 14.77 -11.20 10.15
CA PRO A 91 14.64 -10.81 11.54
C PRO A 91 13.60 -9.70 11.68
N TYR A 92 12.73 -9.83 12.69
CA TYR A 92 11.72 -8.82 13.02
C TYR A 92 11.63 -8.62 14.53
N SER A 93 11.17 -7.43 14.90
CA SER A 93 10.76 -7.11 16.27
C SER A 93 9.29 -6.74 16.29
N HIS A 94 8.59 -7.12 17.36
CA HIS A 94 7.19 -6.73 17.54
C HIS A 94 7.10 -5.34 18.15
N LYS A 95 6.19 -4.51 17.61
CA LYS A 95 5.83 -3.21 18.18
C LYS A 95 4.34 -3.19 18.47
N GLY A 96 3.99 -3.47 19.72
CA GLY A 96 2.59 -3.63 20.12
C GLY A 96 1.95 -4.89 19.54
N SER A 97 0.62 -4.94 19.49
CA SER A 97 -0.16 -6.13 19.15
C SER A 97 -0.39 -6.35 17.65
N GLY A 98 0.11 -5.46 16.78
CA GLY A 98 -0.22 -5.49 15.35
C GLY A 98 0.91 -5.12 14.40
N ASN A 99 2.09 -4.71 14.89
CA ASN A 99 3.16 -4.25 14.01
C ASN A 99 4.42 -5.11 14.13
N PHE A 100 5.04 -5.37 12.99
CA PHE A 100 6.35 -6.02 12.84
C PHE A 100 7.33 -5.01 12.26
N ILE A 101 8.45 -4.80 12.93
CA ILE A 101 9.53 -3.93 12.42
C ILE A 101 10.70 -4.80 11.97
N LEU A 102 11.03 -4.69 10.69
CA LEU A 102 12.19 -5.30 10.07
C LEU A 102 13.29 -4.22 10.03
N GLN A 103 13.94 -3.98 11.17
CA GLN A 103 14.87 -2.86 11.36
C GLN A 103 16.04 -2.88 10.39
N GLU A 104 16.60 -4.07 10.13
CA GLU A 104 17.75 -4.24 9.22
C GLU A 104 17.39 -3.97 7.75
N ASN A 105 16.10 -4.00 7.40
CA ASN A 105 15.62 -3.87 6.03
C ASN A 105 14.80 -2.59 5.79
N GLY A 106 14.61 -1.77 6.83
CA GLY A 106 13.83 -0.54 6.73
C GLY A 106 12.36 -0.77 6.37
N VAL A 107 11.72 -1.87 6.82
CA VAL A 107 10.30 -2.14 6.54
C VAL A 107 9.51 -2.29 7.83
N GLU A 108 8.34 -1.66 7.89
CA GLU A 108 7.34 -1.91 8.94
C GLU A 108 6.10 -2.57 8.32
N ILE A 109 5.64 -3.66 8.92
CA ILE A 109 4.38 -4.33 8.58
C ILE A 109 3.37 -3.98 9.66
N SER A 110 2.29 -3.28 9.31
CA SER A 110 1.22 -2.86 10.23
C SER A 110 -0.07 -3.62 9.90
N LEU A 111 -0.59 -4.34 10.88
CA LEU A 111 -1.89 -5.02 10.84
C LEU A 111 -2.91 -4.23 11.65
N ARG A 112 -4.05 -3.90 11.03
CA ARG A 112 -5.14 -3.17 11.70
C ARG A 112 -6.48 -3.84 11.46
N PRO A 113 -7.37 -3.89 12.47
CA PRO A 113 -8.71 -4.39 12.26
C PRO A 113 -9.46 -3.45 11.31
N TYR A 114 -10.08 -4.02 10.30
CA TYR A 114 -10.91 -3.30 9.33
C TYR A 114 -12.32 -3.88 9.40
N ARG A 115 -13.31 -3.04 9.68
CA ARG A 115 -14.71 -3.47 9.75
C ARG A 115 -15.45 -2.99 8.51
N PHE A 116 -15.99 -3.94 7.74
CA PHE A 116 -17.05 -3.65 6.79
C PHE A 116 -18.42 -3.76 7.49
N TYR A 117 -19.44 -3.12 6.93
CA TYR A 117 -20.81 -3.07 7.47
C TYR A 117 -21.53 -4.44 7.52
N ASN A 118 -20.92 -5.50 7.00
CA ASN A 118 -21.48 -6.84 6.83
C ASN A 118 -21.16 -7.81 7.98
N GLY A 119 -20.54 -7.35 9.07
CA GLY A 119 -20.30 -8.17 10.28
C GLY A 119 -19.16 -9.18 10.17
N GLU A 120 -18.51 -9.26 9.01
CA GLU A 120 -17.32 -10.07 8.79
C GLU A 120 -16.06 -9.34 9.31
N MET A 121 -15.10 -10.12 9.84
CA MET A 121 -13.82 -9.60 10.31
C MET A 121 -12.85 -9.47 9.13
N TYR A 122 -12.30 -8.27 8.94
CA TYR A 122 -11.24 -8.02 7.98
C TYR A 122 -10.03 -7.44 8.69
N THR A 123 -8.86 -7.66 8.10
CA THR A 123 -7.61 -7.09 8.55
C THR A 123 -6.96 -6.34 7.40
N LEU A 124 -6.58 -5.10 7.65
CA LEU A 124 -5.77 -4.28 6.76
C LEU A 124 -4.30 -4.54 7.07
N LEU A 125 -3.57 -5.07 6.09
CA LEU A 125 -2.12 -5.20 6.10
C LEU A 125 -1.53 -4.01 5.35
N GLN A 126 -0.63 -3.29 6.01
CA GLN A 126 0.15 -2.21 5.43
C GLN A 126 1.64 -2.58 5.48
N LEU A 127 2.35 -2.44 4.38
CA LEU A 127 3.81 -2.48 4.29
C LEU A 127 4.29 -1.03 4.22
N ILE A 128 5.22 -0.62 5.06
CA ILE A 128 5.67 0.77 5.16
C ILE A 128 7.19 0.76 4.96
N PRO A 129 7.71 1.25 3.82
CA PRO A 129 9.13 1.46 3.64
C PRO A 129 9.60 2.65 4.47
N HIS A 130 10.75 2.50 5.11
CA HIS A 130 11.52 3.57 5.73
C HIS A 130 12.70 3.99 4.84
N ASP A 131 13.20 3.08 3.98
CA ASP A 131 14.32 3.33 3.07
C ASP A 131 13.97 3.06 1.59
N SER A 132 14.75 3.64 0.68
CA SER A 132 14.60 3.39 -0.78
C SER A 132 14.99 1.99 -1.19
N ASP A 133 15.86 1.32 -0.42
CA ASP A 133 16.38 0.00 -0.76
C ASP A 133 15.41 -1.11 -0.30
N SER A 134 14.39 -0.73 0.49
CA SER A 134 13.35 -1.60 1.01
C SER A 134 12.34 -2.09 -0.05
N TRP A 135 12.31 -1.46 -1.23
CA TRP A 135 11.31 -1.73 -2.27
C TRP A 135 11.37 -3.16 -2.81
N ASP A 136 12.56 -3.71 -3.05
CA ASP A 136 12.71 -5.09 -3.54
C ASP A 136 12.19 -6.11 -2.54
N LEU A 137 12.45 -5.86 -1.25
CA LEU A 137 11.93 -6.70 -0.17
C LEU A 137 10.41 -6.59 -0.07
N ILE A 138 9.85 -5.38 -0.18
CA ILE A 138 8.40 -5.14 -0.14
C ILE A 138 7.70 -5.92 -1.25
N PHE A 139 8.20 -5.87 -2.49
CA PHE A 139 7.62 -6.63 -3.60
C PHE A 139 7.69 -8.14 -3.34
N SER A 140 8.84 -8.62 -2.87
CA SER A 140 9.03 -10.02 -2.53
C SER A 140 8.13 -10.48 -1.36
N LEU A 141 7.92 -9.64 -0.35
CA LEU A 141 7.04 -9.91 0.78
C LEU A 141 5.58 -9.94 0.35
N ARG A 142 5.18 -8.99 -0.50
CA ARG A 142 3.83 -8.91 -1.06
C ARG A 142 3.43 -10.21 -1.76
N ASP A 143 4.27 -10.74 -2.65
CA ASP A 143 3.94 -11.97 -3.38
C ASP A 143 3.74 -13.16 -2.43
N LYS A 144 4.61 -13.26 -1.40
CA LYS A 144 4.51 -14.33 -0.41
C LYS A 144 3.33 -14.17 0.54
N LEU A 145 3.03 -12.96 0.98
CA LEU A 145 1.86 -12.67 1.80
C LEU A 145 0.59 -12.94 0.99
N ASP A 146 0.54 -12.55 -0.27
CA ASP A 146 -0.57 -12.85 -1.16
C ASP A 146 -0.81 -14.35 -1.31
N ASP A 147 0.26 -15.14 -1.49
CA ASP A 147 0.18 -16.59 -1.55
C ASP A 147 -0.23 -17.21 -0.20
N ALA A 148 0.25 -16.66 0.92
CA ALA A 148 -0.06 -17.18 2.26
C ALA A 148 -1.50 -16.88 2.70
N PHE A 149 -2.05 -15.73 2.30
CA PHE A 149 -3.43 -15.32 2.56
C PHE A 149 -4.42 -15.81 1.50
N ARG A 150 -3.95 -16.39 0.37
CA ARG A 150 -4.87 -17.06 -0.56
C ARG A 150 -5.58 -18.19 0.18
N PRO A 151 -6.91 -18.31 0.07
CA PRO A 151 -7.58 -19.51 0.54
C PRO A 151 -6.92 -20.70 -0.17
N ARG A 152 -6.21 -21.53 0.60
CA ARG A 152 -5.81 -22.84 0.11
C ARG A 152 -7.09 -23.60 -0.09
N GLY A 153 -7.62 -23.54 -1.30
CA GLY A 153 -8.55 -24.54 -1.76
C GLY A 153 -7.87 -25.88 -1.48
N LEU A 154 -8.47 -26.67 -0.60
CA LEU A 154 -8.67 -28.09 -0.85
C LEU A 154 -9.36 -28.21 -2.23
N ASN A 155 -8.62 -27.93 -3.29
CA ASN A 155 -8.83 -28.61 -4.55
C ASN A 155 -7.95 -29.84 -4.41
N GLN A 156 -8.62 -30.92 -3.97
CA GLN A 156 -8.30 -32.25 -4.46
C GLN A 156 -8.17 -32.21 -5.99
#